data_AF-A0A1G6MQD4-F1
#
_entry.id   AF-A0A1G6MQD4-F1
#
_cell.length_a   1.000
_cell.length_b   1.000
_cell.length_c   1.000
_cell.angle_alpha   90.00
_cell.angle_beta   90.00
_cell.angle_gamma   90.00
#
_symmetry.space_group_name_H-M   'P 1'
#
loop_
_entity.id
_entity.type
_entity.pdbx_description
1 polymer ?
#
loop_
_entity_poly.entity_id
_entity_poly.type
_entity_poly.pdbx_seq_one_letter_code
_entity_poly.pdbx_strand_id
1 'polypeptide(L)' 'MVSIGVEACRQGKSVGFFTAASLCNQLIEMQEEQQLQKFLKKINKFDLLLIDELGFVELSNQATQLLF' A
#
# COMPACT_ATOMS: atom_id res chain seq x y z
N MET A 1 3.92 -12.33 -8.22
CA MET A 1 4.26 -11.46 -7.07
C MET A 1 4.50 -12.24 -5.78
N VAL A 2 3.66 -13.24 -5.49
CA VAL A 2 3.74 -14.08 -4.27
C VAL A 2 5.11 -14.72 -4.04
N SER A 3 5.74 -15.30 -5.06
CA SER A 3 7.04 -15.98 -4.91
C SER A 3 8.17 -15.03 -4.45
N ILE A 4 8.14 -13.77 -4.88
CA ILE A 4 9.11 -12.74 -4.47
C ILE A 4 8.86 -12.34 -3.01
N GLY A 5 7.59 -12.18 -2.62
CA GLY A 5 7.23 -11.88 -1.23
C GLY A 5 7.65 -12.99 -0.28
N VAL A 6 7.42 -14.26 -0.65
CA VAL A 6 7.82 -15.42 0.15
C VAL A 6 9.35 -15.46 0.33
N GLU A 7 10.11 -15.21 -0.73
CA GLU A 7 11.57 -15.18 -0.65
C GLU A 7 12.09 -14.01 0.19
N ALA A 8 11.49 -12.82 0.07
CA ALA A 8 11.82 -11.69 0.93
C ALA A 8 11.54 -11.98 2.41
N CYS A 9 10.40 -12.61 2.73
CA CYS A 9 10.10 -13.06 4.09
C CYS A 9 11.13 -14.08 4.61
N ARG A 10 11.58 -15.02 3.76
CA ARG A 10 12.64 -15.99 4.11
C ARG A 10 13.96 -15.34 4.46
N GLN A 11 14.25 -14.18 3.86
CA GLN A 11 15.42 -13.36 4.16
C GLN A 11 15.22 -12.45 5.39
N GLY A 12 14.12 -12.60 6.12
CA GLY A 12 13.80 -11.79 7.30
C GLY A 12 13.35 -10.36 6.99
N LYS A 13 13.05 -10.05 5.72
CA LYS A 13 12.56 -8.73 5.32
C LYS A 13 11.08 -8.58 5.67
N SER A 14 10.70 -7.40 6.10
CA SER A 14 9.31 -7.03 6.32
C SER A 14 8.62 -6.78 4.99
N VAL A 15 7.53 -7.51 4.71
CA VAL A 15 6.79 -7.43 3.45
C VAL A 15 5.35 -7.03 3.73
N GLY A 16 4.88 -5.96 3.09
CA GLY A 16 3.46 -5.57 3.07
C GLY A 16 2.82 -5.98 1.75
N PHE A 17 1.58 -6.48 1.80
CA PHE A 17 0.81 -6.84 0.61
C PHE A 17 -0.52 -6.09 0.61
N PHE A 18 -0.84 -5.44 -0.50
CA PHE A 18 -2.08 -4.69 -0.70
C PHE A 18 -2.61 -4.91 -2.11
N THR A 19 -3.93 -4.92 -2.30
CA THR A 19 -4.47 -4.58 -3.62
C THR A 19 -4.46 -3.06 -3.79
N ALA A 20 -4.33 -2.57 -5.02
CA ALA A 20 -4.39 -1.13 -5.29
C ALA A 20 -5.66 -0.49 -4.72
N ALA A 21 -6.81 -1.16 -4.85
CA ALA A 21 -8.09 -0.69 -4.31
C ALA A 21 -8.04 -0.55 -2.79
N SER A 22 -7.56 -1.59 -2.10
CA SER A 22 -7.48 -1.60 -0.64
C SER A 22 -6.52 -0.53 -0.10
N LEU A 23 -5.41 -0.29 -0.81
CA LEU A 23 -4.45 0.74 -0.43
C LEU A 23 -5.03 2.14 -0.62
N CYS A 24 -5.72 2.39 -1.74
CA CYS A 24 -6.39 3.66 -1.99
C CYS A 24 -7.46 3.97 -0.95
N ASN A 25 -8.32 2.99 -0.66
CA ASN A 25 -9.37 3.15 0.33
C ASN A 25 -8.79 3.47 1.72
N GLN A 26 -7.74 2.76 2.13
CA GLN A 26 -7.05 3.06 3.40
C GLN A 26 -6.38 4.44 3.39
N LEU A 27 -5.80 4.88 2.28
CA LEU A 27 -5.22 6.21 2.18
C LEU A 27 -6.28 7.31 2.33
N ILE A 28 -7.43 7.15 1.69
CA ILE A 28 -8.56 8.09 1.79
C ILE A 28 -9.11 8.11 3.22
N GLU A 29 -9.42 6.95 3.80
CA GLU A 29 -9.94 6.82 5.16
C GLU A 29 -8.99 7.46 6.18
N MET A 30 -7.68 7.17 6.09
CA MET A 30 -6.70 7.76 6.99
C MET A 30 -6.51 9.27 6.76
N GLN A 31 -6.77 9.77 5.55
CA GLN A 31 -6.80 11.21 5.30
C GLN A 31 -7.99 11.87 5.99
N GLU A 32 -9.19 11.28 5.86
CA GLU A 32 -10.42 11.76 6.50
C GLU A 32 -10.30 11.76 8.03
N GLU A 33 -9.68 10.72 8.60
CA GLU A 33 -9.41 10.62 10.05
C GLU A 33 -8.21 11.46 10.53
N GLN A 34 -7.54 12.22 9.64
CA GLN A 34 -6.30 12.96 9.94
C GLN A 34 -5.15 12.08 10.46
N GLN A 35 -5.17 10.79 10.15
CA GLN A 35 -4.14 9.80 10.52
C GLN A 35 -3.20 9.44 9.36
N LEU A 36 -3.35 10.06 8.18
CA LEU A 36 -2.57 9.75 6.98
C LEU A 36 -1.06 9.67 7.24
N GLN A 37 -0.51 10.65 7.95
CA GLN A 37 0.93 10.70 8.25
C GLN A 37 1.40 9.50 9.10
N LYS A 38 0.58 9.05 10.03
CA LYS A 38 0.86 7.87 10.86
C LYS A 38 0.81 6.59 10.03
N PHE A 39 -0.17 6.50 9.13
CA PHE A 39 -0.31 5.37 8.21
C PHE A 39 0.86 5.28 7.22
N LEU A 40 1.25 6.40 6.59
CA LEU A 40 2.42 6.45 5.71
C LEU A 40 3.71 6.06 6.45
N LYS A 41 3.91 6.54 7.69
CA LYS A 41 5.03 6.09 8.53
C LYS A 41 5.01 4.59 8.83
N LYS A 42 3.84 3.96 8.89
CA LYS A 42 3.72 2.50 9.07
C LYS A 42 4.08 1.77 7.78
N ILE A 43 3.60 2.23 6.63
CA ILE A 43 3.93 1.65 5.33
C ILE A 43 5.43 1.76 5.04
N ASN A 44 6.03 2.92 5.34
CA ASN A 44 7.45 3.17 5.08
C ASN A 44 8.41 2.33 5.96
N LYS A 45 7.89 1.50 6.87
CA LYS A 45 8.69 0.53 7.62
C LYS A 45 8.85 -0.80 6.89
N PHE A 46 8.06 -1.07 5.86
CA PHE A 46 8.20 -2.29 5.08
C PHE A 46 9.44 -2.20 4.17
N ASP A 47 10.25 -3.24 4.18
CA ASP A 47 11.40 -3.39 3.27
C ASP A 47 10.94 -3.69 1.83
N LEU A 48 9.74 -4.24 1.68
CA LEU A 48 9.11 -4.53 0.40
C LEU A 48 7.60 -4.32 0.50
N LEU A 49 7.05 -3.49 -0.39
CA LEU A 49 5.60 -3.33 -0.56
C LEU A 49 5.17 -3.95 -1.89
N LEU A 50 4.30 -4.94 -1.82
CA LEU A 50 3.72 -5.61 -2.98
C LEU A 50 2.30 -5.07 -3.18
N ILE A 51 2.07 -4.44 -4.32
CA ILE A 51 0.76 -3.89 -4.69
C ILE A 51 0.25 -4.65 -5.91
N ASP A 52 -0.86 -5.38 -5.73
CA ASP A 52 -1.51 -6.14 -6.79
C ASP A 52 -2.71 -5.38 -7.38
N GLU A 53 -3.24 -5.86 -8.51
CA GLU A 53 -4.49 -5.35 -9.14
C GLU A 53 -4.48 -3.86 -9.51
N LEU A 54 -3.30 -3.29 -9.79
CA LEU A 54 -3.13 -1.88 -10.20
C LEU A 54 -3.91 -1.49 -11.48
N GLY A 55 -4.43 -2.45 -12.25
CA GLY A 55 -5.17 -2.22 -13.49
C GLY A 55 -6.71 -2.16 -13.36
N PHE A 56 -7.28 -2.39 -12.18
CA PHE A 56 -8.75 -2.50 -12.00
C PHE A 56 -9.39 -1.36 -11.20
N VAL A 57 -8.60 -0.43 -10.69
CA VAL A 57 -9.13 0.69 -9.90
C VAL A 57 -9.37 1.86 -10.83
N GLU A 58 -10.64 2.22 -11.04
CA GLU A 58 -10.97 3.60 -11.40
C GLU A 58 -10.57 4.48 -10.22
N LEU A 59 -9.30 4.90 -10.22
CA LEU A 59 -8.78 5.82 -9.24
C LEU A 59 -9.59 7.11 -9.39
N SER A 60 -10.41 7.43 -8.39
CA SER A 60 -10.97 8.77 -8.29
C SER A 60 -9.80 9.77 -8.32
N ASN A 61 -9.99 10.97 -8.88
CA ASN A 61 -8.92 11.97 -9.00
C ASN A 61 -8.17 12.22 -7.67
N GLN A 62 -8.87 12.05 -6.55
CA GLN A 62 -8.33 12.17 -5.20
C GLN A 62 -7.37 11.02 -4.82
N ALA A 63 -7.67 9.78 -5.22
CA ALA A 63 -6.80 8.63 -4.99
C ALA A 63 -5.49 8.73 -5.80
N THR A 64 -5.56 9.22 -7.04
CA THR A 64 -4.38 9.47 -7.89
C THR A 64 -3.42 10.48 -7.26
N GLN A 65 -3.93 11.57 -6.68
CA GLN A 65 -3.08 12.58 -6.01
C GLN A 65 -2.41 12.09 -4.72
N LEU A 66 -2.91 11.02 -4.10
CA LEU A 66 -2.30 10.44 -2.89
C LEU A 66 -1.25 9.37 -3.21
N LEU A 67 -1.28 8.82 -4.43
CA LEU A 67 -0.37 7.78 -4.91
C LEU A 67 0.89 8.33 -5.61
N PHE A 68 0.81 9.54 -6.17
CA PHE A 68 1.89 10.22 -6.91
C PHE A 68 2.29 11.53 -6.25
#